data_AF-A0A317JLS7-F1
#
_entry.id   AF-A0A317JLS7-F1
#
_cell.length_a   1.000
_cell.length_b   1.000
_cell.length_c   1.000
_cell.angle_alpha   90.00
_cell.angle_beta   90.00
_cell.angle_gamma   90.00
#
_symmetry.space_group_name_H-M   'P 1'
#
loop_
_entity.id
_entity.type
_entity.pdbx_description
1 polymer ?
#
loop_
_entity_poly.entity_id
_entity_poly.type
_entity_poly.pdbx_seq_one_letter_code
_entity_poly.pdbx_strand_id
1 'polypeptide(L)'
;MRFYLMIWALVILVLGYEYYALSFQPQMSLLYRAQIVGLVSRERRLETASGGWLGQWVGWLGFGFMVVMNAYSIRKRFLSAHSFGRLSQWLNFHVFCGLVGPTFIFFHSNLRVRGIVGISFWSMVISFTSGLVGRYFYIQVAGKKAEIEKAAERWLHSLDRILKKQNLEPEQATKDQVKQKALLFVGAARGNEQQASLTVLVSAIAGDLRSLFGRLVLPQGWPAEARVCLMQYAFSMRQANFLEPFQRLLKHWHAFHFPFAVFMYLAAIVHIISSLIFLRSHG
;
A
#
# COMPACT_ATOMS: atom_id res chain seq x y z
N MET A 1 2.48 -2.63 9.66
CA MET A 1 2.52 -2.47 8.19
C MET A 1 3.84 -2.96 7.59
N ARG A 2 5.02 -2.49 8.06
CA ARG A 2 6.32 -2.96 7.55
C ARG A 2 6.45 -4.49 7.51
N PHE A 3 6.03 -5.17 8.58
CA PHE A 3 5.96 -6.63 8.65
C PHE A 3 5.14 -7.26 7.51
N TYR A 4 3.91 -6.78 7.26
CA TYR A 4 3.07 -7.28 6.17
C TYR A 4 3.68 -7.04 4.78
N LEU A 5 4.36 -5.89 4.58
CA LEU A 5 5.07 -5.61 3.33
C LEU A 5 6.26 -6.53 3.12
N MET A 6 6.99 -6.86 4.19
CA MET A 6 8.09 -7.84 4.11
C MET A 6 7.57 -9.23 3.74
N ILE A 7 6.47 -9.67 4.36
CA ILE A 7 5.82 -10.95 3.99
C ILE A 7 5.38 -10.92 2.53
N TRP A 8 4.71 -9.85 2.08
CA TRP A 8 4.26 -9.73 0.71
C TRP A 8 5.43 -9.73 -0.29
N ALA A 9 6.52 -9.03 0.00
CA ALA A 9 7.73 -9.05 -0.82
C ALA A 9 8.37 -10.45 -0.86
N LEU A 10 8.38 -11.16 0.26
CA LEU A 10 8.84 -12.56 0.32
C LEU A 10 7.95 -13.48 -0.52
N VAL A 11 6.62 -13.32 -0.44
CA VAL A 11 5.66 -14.07 -1.27
C VAL A 11 5.92 -13.84 -2.75
N ILE A 12 6.12 -12.58 -3.19
CA ILE A 12 6.47 -12.26 -4.58
C ILE A 12 7.77 -12.92 -4.99
N LEU A 13 8.81 -12.84 -4.15
CA LEU A 13 10.12 -13.42 -4.43
C LEU A 13 10.04 -14.94 -4.58
N VAL A 14 9.37 -15.62 -3.64
CA VAL A 14 9.22 -17.08 -3.66
C VAL A 14 8.37 -17.53 -4.84
N LEU A 15 7.21 -16.92 -5.07
CA LEU A 15 6.35 -17.26 -6.21
C LEU A 15 7.04 -16.96 -7.54
N GLY A 16 7.71 -15.80 -7.63
CA GLY A 16 8.48 -15.41 -8.82
C GLY A 16 9.60 -16.40 -9.13
N TYR A 17 10.35 -16.81 -8.11
CA TYR A 17 11.39 -17.83 -8.24
C TYR A 17 10.82 -19.17 -8.69
N GLU A 18 9.77 -19.67 -8.04
CA GLU A 18 9.16 -20.97 -8.40
C GLU A 18 8.58 -20.96 -9.81
N TYR A 19 7.85 -19.91 -10.20
CA TYR A 19 7.29 -19.80 -11.55
C TYR A 19 8.38 -19.67 -12.61
N TYR A 20 9.46 -18.93 -12.33
CA TYR A 20 10.61 -18.84 -13.23
C TYR A 20 11.32 -20.19 -13.36
N ALA A 21 11.63 -20.85 -12.24
CA ALA A 21 12.30 -22.14 -12.22
C ALA A 21 11.48 -23.20 -12.96
N LEU A 22 10.18 -23.32 -12.68
CA LEU A 22 9.31 -24.27 -13.37
C LEU A 22 9.20 -24.01 -14.88
N SER A 23 9.30 -22.75 -15.32
CA SER A 23 9.16 -22.39 -16.73
C SER A 23 10.45 -22.56 -17.54
N PHE A 24 11.62 -22.36 -16.94
CA PHE A 24 12.92 -22.35 -17.65
C PHE A 24 13.88 -23.46 -17.20
N GLN A 25 13.91 -23.80 -15.91
CA GLN A 25 14.85 -24.76 -15.33
C GLN A 25 14.17 -25.59 -14.21
N PRO A 26 13.33 -26.58 -14.56
CA PRO A 26 12.50 -27.29 -13.58
C PRO A 26 13.30 -27.92 -12.42
N GLN A 27 14.55 -28.33 -12.65
CA GLN A 27 15.43 -28.92 -11.64
C GLN A 27 15.77 -27.97 -10.46
N MET A 28 15.61 -26.66 -10.66
CA MET A 28 15.86 -25.64 -9.65
C MET A 28 14.62 -25.30 -8.82
N SER A 29 13.43 -25.75 -9.22
CA SER A 29 12.19 -25.52 -8.46
C SER A 29 12.19 -26.31 -7.15
N LEU A 30 11.82 -25.65 -6.05
CA LEU A 30 11.66 -26.31 -4.76
C LEU A 30 10.48 -27.30 -4.80
N LEU A 31 9.41 -26.97 -5.51
CA LEU A 31 8.26 -27.86 -5.70
C LEU A 31 8.64 -29.10 -6.50
N TYR A 32 9.44 -28.95 -7.56
CA TYR A 32 9.94 -30.09 -8.33
C TYR A 32 10.86 -30.99 -7.48
N ARG A 33 11.75 -30.40 -6.69
CA ARG A 33 12.58 -31.15 -5.73
C ARG A 33 11.75 -31.85 -4.66
N ALA A 34 10.71 -31.21 -4.14
CA ALA A 34 9.79 -31.81 -3.17
C ALA A 34 9.01 -33.00 -3.78
N GLN A 35 8.69 -32.95 -5.08
CA GLN A 35 8.08 -34.07 -5.81
C GLN A 35 9.05 -35.24 -6.01
N ILE A 36 10.35 -34.96 -6.23
CA ILE A 36 11.39 -35.99 -6.30
C ILE A 36 11.55 -36.71 -4.95
N VAL A 37 11.58 -35.95 -3.85
CA VAL A 37 11.71 -36.45 -2.47
C VAL A 37 10.43 -37.12 -1.95
N GLY A 38 9.31 -37.02 -2.68
CA GLY A 38 8.05 -37.69 -2.35
C GLY A 38 7.15 -36.91 -1.37
N LEU A 39 7.48 -35.66 -1.06
CA LEU A 39 6.63 -34.78 -0.25
C LEU A 39 5.40 -34.26 -1.02
N VAL A 40 5.46 -34.27 -2.34
CA VAL A 40 4.36 -33.92 -3.25
C VAL A 40 4.14 -35.10 -4.21
N SER A 41 2.87 -35.46 -4.46
CA SER A 41 2.57 -36.65 -5.26
C SER A 41 3.12 -36.53 -6.69
N ARG A 42 3.83 -37.57 -7.14
CA ARG A 42 4.49 -37.61 -8.45
C ARG A 42 3.53 -37.52 -9.64
N GLU A 43 2.27 -37.87 -9.45
CA GLU A 43 1.23 -37.83 -10.50
C GLU A 43 0.75 -36.42 -10.85
N ARG A 44 1.03 -35.41 -10.02
CA ARG A 44 0.60 -34.03 -10.29
C ARG A 44 1.60 -33.37 -11.24
N ARG A 45 1.14 -32.96 -12.42
CA ARG A 45 1.92 -32.08 -13.30
C ARG A 45 2.02 -30.68 -12.67
N LEU A 46 3.25 -30.28 -12.33
CA LEU A 46 3.58 -28.93 -11.87
C LEU A 46 3.59 -27.96 -13.06
N GLU A 47 2.43 -27.79 -13.70
CA GLU A 47 2.25 -26.84 -14.79
C GLU A 47 1.87 -25.47 -14.23
N THR A 48 2.61 -24.44 -14.65
CA THR A 48 2.35 -23.03 -14.29
C THR A 48 1.19 -22.42 -15.07
N ALA A 49 0.67 -23.14 -16.07
CA ALA A 49 -0.52 -22.75 -16.81
C ALA A 49 -1.75 -22.67 -15.89
N SER A 50 -2.67 -21.76 -16.19
CA SER A 50 -3.87 -21.50 -15.39
C SER A 50 -4.77 -22.73 -15.20
N GLY A 51 -4.74 -23.68 -16.14
CA GLY A 51 -5.46 -24.95 -16.05
C GLY A 51 -4.72 -26.08 -15.33
N GLY A 52 -3.42 -25.91 -15.06
CA GLY A 52 -2.60 -26.88 -14.32
C GLY A 52 -2.93 -26.88 -12.84
N TRP A 53 -2.59 -27.97 -12.13
CA TRP A 53 -2.86 -28.11 -10.69
C TRP A 53 -2.34 -26.91 -9.89
N LEU A 54 -1.09 -26.50 -10.12
CA LEU A 54 -0.49 -25.37 -9.42
C LEU A 54 -1.23 -24.05 -9.72
N GLY A 55 -1.53 -23.80 -10.99
CA GLY A 55 -2.28 -22.61 -11.42
C GLY A 55 -3.65 -22.51 -10.75
N GLN A 56 -4.40 -23.61 -10.65
CA GLN A 56 -5.72 -23.62 -10.00
C GLN A 56 -5.64 -23.30 -8.51
N TRP A 57 -4.70 -23.88 -7.76
CA TRP A 57 -4.53 -23.57 -6.34
C TRP A 57 -4.12 -22.13 -6.10
N VAL A 58 -3.22 -21.62 -6.93
CA VAL A 58 -2.81 -20.20 -6.87
C VAL A 58 -4.02 -19.30 -7.13
N GLY A 59 -4.90 -19.66 -8.07
CA GLY A 59 -6.17 -18.96 -8.31
C GLY A 59 -7.11 -18.98 -7.11
N TRP A 60 -7.37 -20.15 -6.53
CA TRP A 60 -8.24 -20.31 -5.35
C TRP A 60 -7.71 -19.58 -4.12
N LEU A 61 -6.41 -19.65 -3.85
CA LEU A 61 -5.78 -18.90 -2.77
C LEU A 61 -5.92 -17.39 -3.00
N GLY A 62 -5.66 -16.91 -4.22
CA GLY A 62 -5.83 -15.51 -4.59
C GLY A 62 -7.25 -15.01 -4.37
N PHE A 63 -8.25 -15.73 -4.89
CA PHE A 63 -9.67 -15.42 -4.68
C PHE A 63 -10.06 -15.49 -3.18
N GLY A 64 -9.57 -16.49 -2.45
CA GLY A 64 -9.77 -16.63 -1.01
C GLY A 64 -9.29 -15.41 -0.23
N PHE A 65 -8.08 -14.92 -0.52
CA PHE A 65 -7.57 -13.66 0.07
C PHE A 65 -8.47 -12.48 -0.25
N MET A 66 -9.00 -12.40 -1.48
CA MET A 66 -9.92 -11.33 -1.84
C MET A 66 -11.24 -11.41 -1.07
N VAL A 67 -11.83 -12.59 -0.96
CA VAL A 67 -13.04 -12.78 -0.14
C VAL A 67 -12.78 -12.40 1.32
N VAL A 68 -11.69 -12.89 1.90
CA VAL A 68 -11.29 -12.61 3.30
C VAL A 68 -11.06 -11.12 3.53
N MET A 69 -10.59 -10.36 2.53
CA MET A 69 -10.42 -8.90 2.69
C MET A 69 -11.73 -8.18 3.03
N ASN A 70 -12.88 -8.73 2.61
CA ASN A 70 -14.21 -8.17 2.92
C ASN A 70 -14.63 -8.40 4.38
N ALA A 71 -13.91 -9.24 5.14
CA ALA A 71 -14.15 -9.42 6.57
C ALA A 71 -14.06 -8.09 7.33
N TYR A 72 -13.21 -7.15 6.87
CA TYR A 72 -13.17 -5.79 7.38
C TYR A 72 -14.51 -5.05 7.21
N SER A 73 -15.09 -5.08 6.01
CA SER A 73 -16.37 -4.43 5.69
C SER A 73 -17.52 -5.04 6.48
N ILE A 74 -17.50 -6.37 6.64
CA ILE A 74 -18.47 -7.12 7.46
C ILE A 74 -18.36 -6.69 8.93
N ARG A 75 -17.16 -6.75 9.52
CA ARG A 75 -16.93 -6.30 10.90
C ARG A 75 -17.44 -4.88 11.14
N LYS A 76 -17.16 -3.94 10.23
CA LYS A 76 -17.59 -2.54 10.36
C LYS A 76 -19.11 -2.40 10.43
N ARG A 77 -19.86 -3.34 9.84
CA ARG A 77 -21.33 -3.34 9.81
C ARG A 77 -21.96 -4.07 11.00
N PHE A 78 -21.26 -5.05 11.60
CA PHE A 78 -21.78 -5.84 12.72
C PHE A 78 -21.25 -5.34 14.08
N LEU A 79 -22.16 -4.84 14.91
CA LEU A 79 -21.87 -4.30 16.25
C LEU A 79 -21.19 -5.33 17.18
N SER A 80 -21.59 -6.61 17.09
CA SER A 80 -21.03 -7.72 17.89
C SER A 80 -19.54 -7.98 17.62
N ALA A 81 -19.03 -7.62 16.43
CA ALA A 81 -17.64 -7.82 16.06
C ALA A 81 -16.71 -6.69 16.55
N HIS A 82 -17.21 -5.64 17.23
CA HIS A 82 -16.39 -4.50 17.65
C HIS A 82 -15.33 -4.85 18.71
N SER A 83 -15.54 -5.91 19.50
CA SER A 83 -14.60 -6.40 20.52
C SER A 83 -13.33 -7.06 19.94
N PHE A 84 -13.34 -7.46 18.67
CA PHE A 84 -12.31 -8.33 18.10
C PHE A 84 -11.05 -7.59 17.59
N GLY A 85 -10.30 -6.91 18.46
CA GLY A 85 -9.04 -6.24 18.10
C GLY A 85 -9.19 -4.81 17.55
N ARG A 86 -8.07 -4.13 17.31
CA ARG A 86 -8.02 -2.68 16.99
C ARG A 86 -8.38 -2.43 15.52
N LEU A 87 -9.15 -1.37 15.23
CA LEU A 87 -9.56 -1.00 13.86
C LEU A 87 -8.37 -0.84 12.89
N SER A 88 -7.26 -0.26 13.37
CA SER A 88 -6.03 -0.10 12.58
C SER A 88 -5.42 -1.45 12.15
N GLN A 89 -5.53 -2.49 12.97
CA GLN A 89 -5.02 -3.83 12.63
C GLN A 89 -5.85 -4.46 11.52
N TRP A 90 -7.18 -4.33 11.56
CA TRP A 90 -8.07 -4.81 10.50
C TRP A 90 -7.84 -4.11 9.17
N LEU A 91 -7.61 -2.80 9.18
CA LEU A 91 -7.27 -2.08 7.95
C LEU A 91 -5.91 -2.52 7.39
N ASN A 92 -4.91 -2.76 8.25
CA ASN A 92 -3.62 -3.30 7.81
C ASN A 92 -3.79 -4.71 7.21
N PHE A 93 -4.64 -5.55 7.80
CA PHE A 93 -4.95 -6.88 7.28
C PHE A 93 -5.71 -6.82 5.94
N HIS A 94 -6.68 -5.91 5.80
CA HIS A 94 -7.37 -5.68 4.53
C HIS A 94 -6.39 -5.28 3.41
N VAL A 95 -5.48 -4.33 3.67
CA VAL A 95 -4.45 -3.93 2.69
C VAL A 95 -3.52 -5.10 2.38
N PHE A 96 -3.16 -5.92 3.38
CA PHE A 96 -2.35 -7.12 3.17
C PHE A 96 -3.04 -8.14 2.25
N CYS A 97 -4.29 -8.51 2.53
CA CYS A 97 -5.08 -9.39 1.66
C CYS A 97 -5.27 -8.79 0.26
N GLY A 98 -5.48 -7.48 0.18
CA GLY A 98 -5.58 -6.73 -1.09
C GLY A 98 -4.27 -6.65 -1.87
N LEU A 99 -3.11 -6.88 -1.24
CA LEU A 99 -1.81 -7.02 -1.91
C LEU A 99 -1.57 -8.46 -2.35
N VAL A 100 -1.76 -9.42 -1.44
CA VAL A 100 -1.47 -10.83 -1.68
C VAL A 100 -2.45 -11.44 -2.69
N GLY A 101 -3.76 -11.19 -2.57
CA GLY A 101 -4.78 -11.75 -3.46
C GLY A 101 -4.50 -11.47 -4.95
N PRO A 102 -4.35 -10.21 -5.36
CA PRO A 102 -3.98 -9.86 -6.73
C PRO A 102 -2.61 -10.40 -7.17
N THR A 103 -1.63 -10.52 -6.27
CA THR A 103 -0.35 -11.19 -6.60
C THR A 103 -0.57 -12.64 -6.99
N PHE A 104 -1.34 -13.40 -6.23
CA PHE A 104 -1.68 -14.78 -6.58
C PHE A 104 -2.44 -14.85 -7.91
N ILE A 105 -3.43 -13.98 -8.14
CA ILE A 105 -4.18 -13.96 -9.42
C ILE A 105 -3.29 -13.59 -10.60
N PHE A 106 -2.33 -12.69 -10.39
CA PHE A 106 -1.33 -12.34 -11.40
C PHE A 106 -0.54 -13.58 -11.85
N PHE A 107 -0.04 -14.38 -10.90
CA PHE A 107 0.64 -15.65 -11.22
C PHE A 107 -0.31 -16.72 -11.79
N HIS A 108 -1.56 -16.79 -11.33
CA HIS A 108 -2.57 -17.68 -11.92
C HIS A 108 -2.77 -17.42 -13.42
N SER A 109 -2.75 -16.16 -13.85
CA SER A 109 -2.93 -15.79 -15.26
C SER A 109 -1.77 -16.20 -16.18
N ASN A 110 -0.63 -16.63 -15.62
CA ASN A 110 0.61 -16.95 -16.33
C ASN A 110 1.02 -15.88 -17.38
N LEU A 111 0.72 -14.61 -17.09
CA LEU A 111 0.94 -13.45 -17.97
C LEU A 111 0.20 -13.52 -19.33
N ARG A 112 -0.75 -14.44 -19.49
CA ARG A 112 -1.52 -14.62 -20.73
C ARG A 112 -2.93 -14.10 -20.56
N VAL A 113 -3.05 -12.77 -20.54
CA VAL A 113 -4.33 -12.08 -20.39
C VAL A 113 -4.95 -11.83 -21.76
N ARG A 114 -5.99 -12.58 -22.14
CA ARG A 114 -6.68 -12.47 -23.45
C ARG A 114 -8.20 -12.50 -23.31
N GLY A 115 -8.91 -11.83 -24.24
CA GLY A 115 -10.37 -11.84 -24.33
C GLY A 115 -11.08 -11.23 -23.12
N ILE A 116 -12.28 -11.75 -22.80
CA ILE A 116 -13.14 -11.28 -21.71
C ILE A 116 -12.46 -11.43 -20.33
N VAL A 117 -11.57 -12.40 -20.16
CA VAL A 117 -10.76 -12.59 -18.95
C VAL A 117 -9.88 -11.36 -18.67
N GLY A 118 -9.45 -10.66 -19.72
CA GLY A 118 -8.64 -9.45 -19.58
C GLY A 118 -9.37 -8.29 -18.92
N ILE A 119 -10.69 -8.18 -19.10
CA ILE A 119 -11.50 -7.14 -18.47
C ILE A 119 -11.50 -7.32 -16.94
N SER A 120 -11.65 -8.56 -16.48
CA SER A 120 -11.58 -8.92 -15.06
C SER A 120 -10.20 -8.66 -14.46
N PHE A 121 -9.16 -9.00 -15.22
CA PHE A 121 -7.78 -8.78 -14.79
C PHE A 121 -7.45 -7.30 -14.63
N TRP A 122 -7.76 -6.47 -15.63
CA TRP A 122 -7.46 -5.04 -15.58
C TRP A 122 -8.34 -4.30 -14.57
N SER A 123 -9.59 -4.71 -14.36
CA SER A 123 -10.43 -4.13 -13.31
C SER A 123 -9.87 -4.43 -11.91
N MET A 124 -9.34 -5.64 -11.70
CA MET A 124 -8.59 -5.97 -10.48
C MET A 124 -7.35 -5.09 -10.33
N VAL A 125 -6.53 -4.91 -11.38
CA VAL A 125 -5.33 -4.05 -11.31
C VAL A 125 -5.71 -2.61 -10.95
N ILE A 126 -6.75 -2.05 -11.56
CA ILE A 126 -7.24 -0.69 -11.26
C ILE A 126 -7.78 -0.60 -9.82
N SER A 127 -8.55 -1.59 -9.38
CA SER A 127 -9.07 -1.64 -8.01
C SER A 127 -7.93 -1.74 -6.98
N PHE A 128 -6.97 -2.63 -7.20
CA PHE A 128 -5.79 -2.81 -6.36
C PHE A 128 -4.94 -1.54 -6.25
N THR A 129 -4.55 -0.96 -7.39
CA THR A 129 -3.72 0.25 -7.44
C THR A 129 -4.44 1.45 -6.84
N SER A 130 -5.73 1.63 -7.12
CA SER A 130 -6.54 2.66 -6.45
C SER A 130 -6.64 2.42 -4.94
N GLY A 131 -6.66 1.17 -4.47
CA GLY A 131 -6.60 0.83 -3.04
C GLY A 131 -5.34 1.35 -2.34
N LEU A 132 -4.18 1.28 -3.00
CA LEU A 132 -2.93 1.86 -2.49
C LEU A 132 -3.02 3.38 -2.34
N VAL A 133 -3.62 4.06 -3.32
CA VAL A 133 -3.87 5.51 -3.27
C VAL A 133 -4.83 5.86 -2.11
N GLY A 134 -5.88 5.07 -1.91
CA GLY A 134 -6.81 5.24 -0.79
C GLY A 134 -6.13 5.10 0.57
N ARG A 135 -5.18 4.15 0.69
CA ARG A 135 -4.37 4.02 1.92
C ARG A 135 -3.49 5.23 2.16
N TYR A 136 -2.91 5.82 1.12
CA TYR A 136 -2.15 7.07 1.24
C TYR A 136 -3.04 8.19 1.78
N PHE A 137 -4.23 8.40 1.20
CA PHE A 137 -5.20 9.39 1.69
C PHE A 137 -5.61 9.14 3.14
N TYR A 138 -5.88 7.89 3.52
CA TYR A 138 -6.27 7.52 4.87
C TYR A 138 -5.21 7.92 5.91
N ILE A 139 -3.93 7.73 5.61
CA ILE A 139 -2.83 8.11 6.53
C ILE A 139 -2.79 9.63 6.71
N GLN A 140 -3.00 10.41 5.64
CA GLN A 140 -2.99 11.88 5.73
C GLN A 140 -4.15 12.42 6.55
N VAL A 141 -5.32 11.77 6.49
CA VAL A 141 -6.53 12.14 7.25
C VAL A 141 -6.52 11.59 8.69
N ALA A 142 -5.52 10.80 9.08
CA ALA A 142 -5.49 10.17 10.39
C ALA A 142 -5.15 11.18 11.50
N GLY A 143 -6.09 11.40 12.42
CA GLY A 143 -5.92 12.23 13.61
C GLY A 143 -6.66 13.56 13.53
N LYS A 144 -6.72 14.28 14.66
CA LYS A 144 -7.32 15.62 14.71
C LYS A 144 -6.25 16.67 14.42
N LYS A 145 -6.59 17.71 13.65
CA LYS A 145 -5.68 18.82 13.29
C LYS A 145 -4.89 19.34 14.50
N ALA A 146 -5.59 19.68 15.59
CA ALA A 146 -4.99 20.19 16.82
C ALA A 146 -4.01 19.21 17.49
N GLU A 147 -4.23 17.89 17.40
CA GLU A 147 -3.32 16.89 17.95
C GLU A 147 -2.04 16.76 17.11
N ILE A 148 -2.18 16.88 15.78
CA ILE A 148 -1.09 16.86 14.81
C ILE A 148 -0.22 18.12 14.96
N GLU A 149 -0.84 19.29 15.10
CA GLU A 149 -0.14 20.56 15.35
C GLU A 149 0.63 20.52 16.67
N LYS A 150 0.01 20.07 17.75
CA LYS A 150 0.70 19.82 19.04
C LYS A 150 1.85 18.84 18.90
N ALA A 151 1.74 17.82 18.04
CA ALA A 151 2.84 16.91 17.76
C ALA A 151 3.99 17.59 17.01
N ALA A 152 3.68 18.46 16.05
CA ALA A 152 4.67 19.26 15.34
C ALA A 152 5.42 20.20 16.31
N GLU A 153 4.73 20.84 17.24
CA GLU A 153 5.33 21.71 18.26
C GLU A 153 6.30 20.96 19.17
N ARG A 154 5.99 19.72 19.56
CA ARG A 154 6.91 18.87 20.35
C ARG A 154 8.25 18.62 19.63
N TRP A 155 8.24 18.53 18.29
CA TRP A 155 9.47 18.41 17.51
C TRP A 155 10.28 19.70 17.50
N LEU A 156 9.63 20.87 17.46
CA LEU A 156 10.32 22.15 17.62
C LEU A 156 10.93 22.32 19.01
N HIS A 157 10.22 21.96 20.07
CA HIS A 157 10.80 21.96 21.42
C HIS A 157 11.99 21.01 21.54
N SER A 158 11.96 19.87 20.84
CA SER A 158 13.09 18.94 20.80
C SER A 158 14.28 19.51 20.03
N LEU A 159 14.02 20.23 18.94
CA LEU A 159 15.03 20.99 18.21
C LEU A 159 15.69 22.05 19.12
N ASP A 160 14.90 22.84 19.85
CA ASP A 160 15.43 23.86 20.75
C ASP A 160 16.31 23.26 21.85
N ARG A 161 15.93 22.11 22.41
CA ARG A 161 16.75 21.38 23.39
C ARG A 161 18.10 20.94 22.81
N ILE A 162 18.12 20.46 21.57
CA ILE A 162 19.34 20.02 20.88
C ILE A 162 20.26 21.21 20.60
N LEU A 163 19.71 22.32 20.11
CA LEU A 163 20.48 23.54 19.84
C LEU A 163 21.09 24.12 21.12
N LYS A 164 20.30 24.21 22.20
CA LYS A 164 20.77 24.63 23.53
C LYS A 164 21.91 23.78 24.06
N LYS A 165 21.81 22.45 23.92
CA LYS A 165 22.86 21.52 24.34
C LYS A 165 24.20 21.78 23.64
N GLN A 166 24.18 22.34 22.44
CA GLN A 166 25.36 22.70 21.67
C GLN A 166 25.76 24.17 21.82
N ASN A 167 25.19 24.89 22.78
CA ASN A 167 25.38 26.33 22.98
C ASN A 167 25.06 27.16 21.72
N LEU A 168 24.11 26.69 20.91
CA LEU A 168 23.59 27.40 19.75
C LEU A 168 22.28 28.10 20.11
N GLU A 169 22.30 29.43 20.12
CA GLU A 169 21.11 30.27 20.27
C GLU A 169 20.89 31.05 18.97
N PRO A 170 20.37 30.39 17.91
CA PRO A 170 20.18 31.05 16.63
C PRO A 170 19.05 32.08 16.71
N GLU A 171 19.22 33.18 15.99
CA GLU A 171 18.21 34.23 15.84
C GLU A 171 16.85 33.64 15.39
N GLN A 172 15.76 34.20 15.92
CA GLN A 172 14.40 33.77 15.59
C GLN A 172 14.14 33.79 14.07
N ALA A 173 14.67 34.79 13.36
CA ALA A 173 14.59 34.88 11.90
C ALA A 173 15.22 33.66 11.19
N THR A 174 16.37 33.19 11.68
CA THR A 174 17.04 31.99 11.15
C THR A 174 16.19 30.74 11.40
N LYS A 175 15.61 30.60 12.61
CA LYS A 175 14.72 29.48 12.93
C LYS A 175 13.51 29.45 11.99
N ASP A 176 12.88 30.60 11.73
CA ASP A 176 11.69 30.67 10.90
C ASP A 176 11.99 30.43 9.42
N GLN A 177 13.14 30.92 8.92
CA GLN A 177 13.62 30.59 7.57
C GLN A 177 13.84 29.08 7.39
N VAL A 178 14.45 28.42 8.36
CA VAL A 178 14.72 26.97 8.29
C VAL A 178 13.43 26.15 8.37
N LYS A 179 12.48 26.55 9.22
CA LYS A 179 11.14 25.95 9.27
C LYS A 179 10.45 26.07 7.90
N GLN A 180 10.47 27.25 7.30
CA GLN A 180 9.85 27.47 5.99
C GLN A 180 10.53 26.63 4.90
N LYS A 181 11.88 26.58 4.87
CA LYS A 181 12.62 25.69 3.97
C LYS A 181 12.22 24.22 4.15
N ALA A 182 12.07 23.76 5.39
CA ALA A 182 11.64 22.40 5.69
C ALA A 182 10.20 22.12 5.19
N LEU A 183 9.27 23.06 5.37
CA LEU A 183 7.89 22.97 4.86
C LEU A 183 7.87 22.89 3.32
N LEU A 184 8.59 23.78 2.64
CA LEU A 184 8.72 23.74 1.18
C LEU A 184 9.35 22.43 0.69
N PHE A 185 10.35 21.93 1.41
CA PHE A 185 11.04 20.69 1.07
C PHE A 185 10.08 19.50 1.04
N VAL A 186 9.19 19.38 2.03
CA VAL A 186 8.15 18.32 2.09
C VAL A 186 6.94 18.59 1.21
N GLY A 187 6.95 19.66 0.39
CA GLY A 187 5.84 20.00 -0.49
C GLY A 187 4.68 20.73 0.19
N ALA A 188 4.87 21.19 1.43
CA ALA A 188 3.95 22.10 2.12
C ALA A 188 4.20 23.53 1.66
N ALA A 189 3.95 23.80 0.37
CA ALA A 189 3.88 25.18 -0.12
C ALA A 189 2.82 25.94 0.68
N ARG A 190 3.04 27.24 0.90
CA ARG A 190 2.06 28.16 1.51
C ARG A 190 0.82 28.15 0.61
N GLY A 191 -0.14 27.29 0.94
CA GLY A 191 -1.32 27.07 0.13
C GLY A 191 -2.35 28.14 0.44
N ASN A 192 -2.78 28.90 -0.57
CA ASN A 192 -4.10 29.54 -0.51
C ASN A 192 -5.13 28.43 -0.26
N GLU A 193 -6.11 28.69 0.61
CA GLU A 193 -7.24 27.77 0.90
C GLU A 193 -8.00 27.31 -0.36
N GLN A 194 -7.79 27.99 -1.49
CA GLN A 194 -8.32 27.67 -2.82
C GLN A 194 -7.51 26.68 -3.67
N GLN A 195 -6.41 26.11 -3.18
CA GLN A 195 -5.67 25.12 -3.97
C GLN A 195 -6.53 23.88 -4.27
N ALA A 196 -6.59 23.50 -5.55
CA ALA A 196 -7.23 22.28 -5.98
C ALA A 196 -6.62 21.07 -5.28
N SER A 197 -7.46 20.14 -4.84
CA SER A 197 -7.01 18.97 -4.05
C SER A 197 -5.99 18.11 -4.81
N LEU A 198 -6.01 18.11 -6.14
CA LEU A 198 -5.02 17.44 -6.98
C LEU A 198 -3.62 18.07 -6.89
N THR A 199 -3.53 19.40 -6.85
CA THR A 199 -2.25 20.10 -6.69
C THR A 199 -1.61 19.76 -5.35
N VAL A 200 -2.43 19.68 -4.29
CA VAL A 200 -2.00 19.26 -2.95
C VAL A 200 -1.49 17.81 -2.95
N LEU A 201 -2.17 16.91 -3.67
CA LEU A 201 -1.71 15.53 -3.81
C LEU A 201 -0.35 15.45 -4.51
N VAL A 202 -0.21 16.13 -5.65
CA VAL A 202 1.04 16.13 -6.43
C VAL A 202 2.18 16.73 -5.62
N SER A 203 1.94 17.83 -4.90
CA SER A 203 2.98 18.45 -4.05
C SER A 203 3.39 17.54 -2.89
N ALA A 204 2.43 16.85 -2.25
CA ALA A 204 2.72 15.90 -1.18
C ALA A 204 3.55 14.71 -1.67
N ILE A 205 3.18 14.10 -2.81
CA ILE A 205 3.94 13.00 -3.42
C ILE A 205 5.32 13.46 -3.86
N ALA A 206 5.43 14.61 -4.52
CA ALA A 206 6.72 15.16 -4.93
C ALA A 206 7.61 15.47 -3.72
N GLY A 207 7.05 15.97 -2.63
CA GLY A 207 7.74 16.20 -1.36
C GLY A 207 8.19 14.91 -0.69
N ASP A 208 7.35 13.87 -0.69
CA ASP A 208 7.70 12.53 -0.20
C ASP A 208 8.86 11.94 -1.02
N LEU A 209 8.79 12.00 -2.35
CA LEU A 209 9.84 11.51 -3.23
C LEU A 209 11.15 12.30 -3.04
N ARG A 210 11.06 13.64 -2.95
CA ARG A 210 12.22 14.49 -2.65
C ARG A 210 12.83 14.16 -1.30
N SER A 211 12.04 13.77 -0.30
CA SER A 211 12.55 13.39 1.02
C SER A 211 13.26 12.04 1.05
N LEU A 212 12.96 11.15 0.10
CA LEU A 212 13.63 9.85 -0.03
C LEU A 212 15.02 9.99 -0.68
N PHE A 213 15.16 10.88 -1.65
CA PHE A 213 16.40 11.04 -2.43
C PHE A 213 17.22 12.27 -2.06
N GLY A 214 16.58 13.31 -1.53
CA GLY A 214 17.19 14.57 -1.15
C GLY A 214 17.48 14.67 0.34
N ARG A 215 18.29 15.67 0.71
CA ARG A 215 18.58 16.00 2.11
C ARG A 215 18.28 17.47 2.36
N LEU A 216 17.59 17.77 3.45
CA LEU A 216 17.39 19.14 3.89
C LEU A 216 18.75 19.75 4.29
N VAL A 217 19.09 20.86 3.65
CA VAL A 217 20.28 21.67 3.96
C VAL A 217 20.01 22.45 5.24
N LEU A 218 20.91 22.30 6.22
CA LEU A 218 20.85 23.01 7.50
C LEU A 218 21.75 24.24 7.47
N PRO A 219 21.50 25.25 8.33
CA PRO A 219 22.46 26.31 8.58
C PRO A 219 23.80 25.76 9.08
N GLN A 220 24.86 26.51 8.82
CA GLN A 220 26.20 26.15 9.29
C GLN A 220 26.23 26.03 10.81
N GLY A 221 26.91 24.99 11.32
CA GLY A 221 27.01 24.71 12.75
C GLY A 221 25.83 23.92 13.34
N TRP A 222 24.73 23.70 12.60
CA TRP A 222 23.61 22.94 13.14
C TRP A 222 23.88 21.43 13.14
N PRO A 223 23.48 20.71 14.21
CA PRO A 223 23.66 19.27 14.32
C PRO A 223 22.82 18.49 13.31
N ALA A 224 23.29 17.29 12.93
CA ALA A 224 22.54 16.42 12.02
C ALA A 224 21.17 15.99 12.59
N GLU A 225 21.07 15.89 13.91
CA GLU A 225 19.86 15.57 14.66
C GLU A 225 18.77 16.64 14.48
N ALA A 226 19.16 17.91 14.28
CA ALA A 226 18.22 18.99 14.00
C ALA A 226 17.43 18.72 12.71
N ARG A 227 18.03 18.06 11.71
CA ARG A 227 17.35 17.65 10.48
C ARG A 227 16.16 16.74 10.77
N VAL A 228 16.33 15.77 11.66
CA VAL A 228 15.27 14.81 11.99
C VAL A 228 14.10 15.56 12.63
N CYS A 229 14.36 16.45 13.59
CA CYS A 229 13.32 17.26 14.23
C CYS A 229 12.61 18.17 13.22
N LEU A 230 13.34 18.86 12.35
CA LEU A 230 12.77 19.73 11.31
C LEU A 230 11.92 18.97 10.30
N MET A 231 12.38 17.78 9.86
CA MET A 231 11.63 16.94 8.94
C MET A 231 10.35 16.42 9.58
N GLN A 232 10.39 15.96 10.83
CA GLN A 232 9.19 15.50 11.53
C GLN A 232 8.20 16.64 11.79
N TYR A 233 8.69 17.81 12.19
CA TYR A 233 7.88 19.03 12.25
C TYR A 233 7.22 19.34 10.90
N ALA A 234 8.00 19.36 9.81
CA ALA A 234 7.51 19.72 8.50
C ALA A 234 6.46 18.74 7.98
N PHE A 235 6.67 17.42 8.15
CA PHE A 235 5.69 16.40 7.78
C PHE A 235 4.39 16.51 8.58
N SER A 236 4.46 16.70 9.90
CA SER A 236 3.28 16.88 10.74
C SER A 236 2.52 18.14 10.36
N MET A 237 3.22 19.26 10.16
CA MET A 237 2.60 20.51 9.77
C MET A 237 1.97 20.44 8.37
N ARG A 238 2.64 19.77 7.42
CA ARG A 238 2.05 19.46 6.10
C ARG A 238 0.74 18.68 6.24
N GLN A 239 0.75 17.65 7.08
CA GLN A 239 -0.44 16.82 7.31
C GLN A 239 -1.58 17.65 7.89
N ALA A 240 -1.31 18.52 8.88
CA ALA A 240 -2.29 19.43 9.45
C ALA A 240 -2.86 20.41 8.40
N ASN A 241 -1.99 20.98 7.56
CA ASN A 241 -2.37 21.92 6.50
C ASN A 241 -3.20 21.27 5.39
N PHE A 242 -2.90 20.01 5.06
CA PHE A 242 -3.56 19.30 3.96
C PHE A 242 -4.72 18.41 4.41
N LEU A 243 -5.12 18.49 5.67
CA LEU A 243 -6.16 17.63 6.24
C LEU A 243 -7.48 17.72 5.46
N GLU A 244 -7.98 18.93 5.21
CA GLU A 244 -9.22 19.15 4.47
C GLU A 244 -9.13 18.72 2.99
N PRO A 245 -8.10 19.12 2.21
CA PRO A 245 -7.89 18.59 0.86
C PRO A 245 -7.90 17.05 0.82
N PHE A 246 -7.19 16.39 1.73
CA PHE A 246 -7.16 14.92 1.76
C PHE A 246 -8.49 14.30 2.19
N GLN A 247 -9.28 14.95 3.05
CA GLN A 247 -10.65 14.51 3.35
C GLN A 247 -11.54 14.57 2.10
N ARG A 248 -11.43 15.64 1.30
CA ARG A 248 -12.16 15.76 0.03
C ARG A 248 -11.72 14.68 -0.96
N LEU A 249 -10.42 14.45 -1.13
CA LEU A 249 -9.88 13.38 -1.99
C LEU A 249 -10.36 12.01 -1.53
N LEU A 250 -10.32 11.74 -0.22
CA LEU A 250 -10.76 10.47 0.34
C LEU A 250 -12.25 10.22 0.07
N LYS A 251 -13.11 11.25 0.12
CA LYS A 251 -14.53 11.12 -0.24
C LYS A 251 -14.71 10.73 -1.71
N HIS A 252 -14.06 11.43 -2.63
CA HIS A 252 -14.15 11.12 -4.07
C HIS A 252 -13.54 9.75 -4.39
N TRP A 253 -12.43 9.40 -3.73
CA TRP A 253 -11.79 8.11 -3.87
C TRP A 253 -12.72 6.96 -3.50
N HIS A 254 -13.45 7.04 -2.38
CA HIS A 254 -14.41 5.99 -2.02
C HIS A 254 -15.49 5.81 -3.09
N ALA A 255 -16.01 6.90 -3.64
CA ALA A 255 -17.02 6.85 -4.71
C ALA A 255 -16.48 6.22 -6.00
N PHE A 256 -15.19 6.43 -6.31
CA PHE A 256 -14.52 5.81 -7.44
C PHE A 256 -14.15 4.33 -7.19
N HIS A 257 -13.51 4.03 -6.07
CA HIS A 257 -12.95 2.71 -5.78
C HIS A 257 -14.03 1.64 -5.61
N PHE A 258 -15.15 1.98 -4.96
CA PHE A 258 -16.20 1.01 -4.62
C PHE A 258 -16.85 0.34 -5.86
N PRO A 259 -17.30 1.07 -6.90
CA PRO A 259 -17.81 0.45 -8.13
C PRO A 259 -16.82 -0.51 -8.80
N PHE A 260 -15.54 -0.15 -8.88
CA PHE A 260 -14.51 -1.02 -9.44
C PHE A 260 -14.32 -2.30 -8.63
N ALA A 261 -14.33 -2.19 -7.29
CA ALA A 261 -14.28 -3.36 -6.43
C ALA A 261 -15.47 -4.29 -6.68
N VAL A 262 -16.69 -3.76 -6.76
CA VAL A 262 -17.91 -4.55 -7.05
C VAL A 262 -17.81 -5.21 -8.43
N PHE A 263 -17.48 -4.44 -9.46
CA PHE A 263 -17.37 -4.95 -10.83
C PHE A 263 -16.32 -6.06 -10.93
N MET A 264 -15.17 -5.89 -10.28
CA MET A 264 -14.12 -6.90 -10.22
C MET A 264 -14.64 -8.22 -9.62
N TYR A 265 -15.40 -8.18 -8.52
CA TYR A 265 -15.98 -9.40 -7.94
C TYR A 265 -17.00 -10.06 -8.86
N LEU A 266 -17.88 -9.28 -9.50
CA LEU A 266 -18.85 -9.81 -10.46
C LEU A 266 -18.13 -10.50 -11.63
N ALA A 267 -17.13 -9.84 -12.18
CA ALA A 267 -16.35 -10.37 -13.30
C ALA A 267 -15.56 -11.64 -12.90
N ALA A 268 -15.00 -11.67 -11.68
CA ALA A 268 -14.35 -12.87 -11.12
C ALA A 268 -15.34 -14.03 -10.95
N ILE A 269 -16.55 -13.80 -10.45
CA ILE A 269 -17.59 -14.83 -10.32
C ILE A 269 -17.96 -15.40 -11.69
N VAL A 270 -18.21 -14.53 -12.68
CA VAL A 270 -18.51 -14.96 -14.06
C VAL A 270 -17.37 -15.78 -14.64
N HIS A 271 -16.11 -15.36 -14.42
CA HIS A 271 -14.93 -16.10 -14.84
C HIS A 271 -14.86 -17.50 -14.21
N ILE A 272 -15.06 -17.61 -12.89
CA ILE A 272 -15.05 -18.89 -12.17
C ILE A 272 -16.16 -19.80 -12.70
N ILE A 273 -17.40 -19.32 -12.80
CA ILE A 273 -18.54 -20.11 -13.30
C ILE A 273 -18.28 -20.60 -14.73
N SER A 274 -17.82 -19.71 -15.62
CA SER A 274 -17.48 -20.06 -17.00
C SER A 274 -16.39 -21.14 -17.06
N SER A 275 -15.36 -21.04 -16.21
CA SER A 275 -14.29 -22.04 -16.15
C SER A 275 -14.79 -23.41 -15.64
N LEU A 276 -15.68 -23.43 -14.65
CA LEU A 276 -16.26 -24.67 -14.10
C LEU A 276 -17.18 -25.37 -15.10
N ILE A 277 -17.98 -24.60 -15.84
CA ILE A 277 -18.83 -25.14 -16.91
C ILE A 277 -17.98 -25.74 -18.01
N PHE A 278 -16.92 -25.05 -18.44
CA PHE A 278 -16.00 -25.56 -19.47
C PHE A 278 -15.29 -26.83 -19.02
N LEU A 279 -14.83 -26.90 -17.77
CA LEU A 279 -14.18 -28.08 -17.22
C LEU A 279 -15.14 -29.28 -17.17
N ARG A 280 -16.42 -29.06 -16.81
CA ARG A 280 -17.44 -30.11 -16.75
C ARG A 280 -17.90 -30.59 -18.13
N SER A 281 -17.82 -29.75 -19.16
CA SER A 281 -18.23 -30.14 -20.52
C SER A 281 -17.15 -30.89 -21.31
N HIS A 282 -15.89 -30.88 -20.85
CA HIS A 282 -14.74 -31.48 -21.54
C HIS A 282 -13.96 -32.49 -20.68
N GLY A 283 -14.51 -32.91 -19.53
CA GLY A 283 -13.97 -33.95 -18.65
C GLY A 283 -14.99 -35.05 -18.42
#